data_AF-A0A4R0TXL0-F1
#
_entry.id   AF-A0A4R0TXL0-F1
#
_cell.length_a   1.000
_cell.length_b   1.000
_cell.length_c   1.000
_cell.angle_alpha   90.00
_cell.angle_beta   90.00
_cell.angle_gamma   90.00
#
_symmetry.space_group_name_H-M   'P 1'
#
loop_
_entity.id
_entity.type
_entity.pdbx_description
1 polymer ?
#
loop_
_entity_poly.entity_id
_entity_poly.type
_entity_poly.pdbx_seq_one_letter_code
_entity_poly.pdbx_strand_id
1 'polypeptide(L)' 'MVTLRIDWKSSASGSWNIGTFGTLPEGWRPPMDLNFSYGGRDGANQKTINIHADGTMTYSNQGGTQGTSSFGLTVSYAV' A
#
# COMPACT_ATOMS: atom_id res chain seq x y z
N MET A 1 -13.26 -8.20 11.34
CA MET A 1 -12.64 -6.88 11.06
C MET A 1 -11.18 -6.95 11.39
N VAL A 2 -10.32 -6.53 10.47
CA VAL A 2 -8.86 -6.48 10.61
C VAL A 2 -8.40 -5.03 10.50
N THR A 3 -7.39 -4.66 11.28
CA THR A 3 -6.69 -3.38 11.16
C THR A 3 -5.20 -3.68 10.97
N LEU A 4 -4.63 -3.17 9.87
CA LEU A 4 -3.22 -3.28 9.55
C LEU A 4 -2.53 -1.95 9.77
N ARG A 5 -1.41 -1.98 10.47
CA ARG A 5 -0.43 -0.89 10.49
C ARG A 5 0.72 -1.28 9.58
N ILE A 6 0.99 -0.45 8.58
CA ILE A 6 2.08 -0.63 7.63
C ILE A 6 3.08 0.50 7.86
N ASP A 7 4.29 0.16 8.26
CA ASP A 7 5.43 1.08 8.32
C ASP A 7 6.45 0.60 7.28
N TRP A 8 6.57 1.32 6.17
CA TRP A 8 7.37 0.89 5.02
C TRP A 8 8.71 1.62 4.93
N LYS A 9 9.78 0.84 4.83
CA LYS A 9 11.17 1.29 4.90
C LYS A 9 11.56 2.32 3.83
N SER A 10 11.04 2.19 2.61
CA SER A 10 11.43 3.06 1.49
C SER A 10 10.50 2.87 0.30
N SER A 11 10.05 3.99 -0.25
CA SER A 11 9.27 4.04 -1.49
C SER A 11 10.12 3.69 -2.72
N ALA A 12 9.50 3.06 -3.72
CA ALA A 12 10.08 2.92 -5.05
C ALA A 12 10.36 4.30 -5.67
N SER A 13 11.46 4.44 -6.40
CA SER A 13 11.97 5.72 -6.93
C SER A 13 11.31 6.18 -8.23
N GLY A 14 10.67 5.28 -8.98
CA GLY A 14 10.07 5.58 -10.28
C GLY A 14 8.59 5.96 -10.18
N SER A 15 8.15 6.83 -11.09
CA SER A 15 6.72 7.04 -11.32
C SER A 15 6.07 5.73 -11.76
N TRP A 16 4.87 5.43 -11.26
CA TRP A 16 4.13 4.20 -11.58
C TRP A 16 4.80 2.88 -11.17
N ASN A 17 5.93 2.94 -10.47
CA ASN A 17 6.57 1.74 -9.94
C ASN A 17 5.75 1.12 -8.81
N ILE A 18 5.89 -0.20 -8.69
CA ILE A 18 5.22 -1.01 -7.69
C ILE A 18 6.24 -1.42 -6.62
N GLY A 19 5.80 -1.43 -5.37
CA GLY A 19 6.47 -2.13 -4.28
C GLY A 19 5.53 -3.14 -3.63
N THR A 20 6.11 -4.17 -3.01
CA THR A 20 5.37 -5.20 -2.28
C THR A 20 5.63 -5.09 -0.79
N PHE A 21 4.58 -5.16 0.03
CA PHE A 21 4.68 -5.22 1.49
C PHE A 21 4.85 -6.65 2.00
N GLY A 22 4.52 -7.65 1.16
CA GLY A 22 4.50 -9.07 1.51
C GLY A 22 3.11 -9.68 1.34
N THR A 23 2.87 -10.79 2.05
CA THR A 23 1.63 -11.58 1.95
C THR A 23 1.03 -11.79 3.33
N LEU A 24 -0.28 -11.58 3.46
CA LEU A 24 -1.04 -11.82 4.67
C LEU A 24 -1.25 -13.32 4.93
N PRO A 25 -1.21 -13.75 6.21
CA PRO A 25 -1.69 -15.06 6.61
C PRO A 25 -3.16 -15.26 6.23
N GLU A 26 -3.57 -16.50 5.97
CA GLU A 26 -4.89 -16.86 5.42
C GLU A 26 -6.06 -16.25 6.21
N GLY A 27 -6.05 -16.31 7.55
CA GLY A 27 -7.13 -15.76 8.39
C GLY A 27 -7.23 -14.23 8.42
N TRP A 28 -6.34 -13.52 7.72
CA TRP A 28 -6.31 -12.05 7.66
C TRP A 28 -6.62 -11.52 6.25
N ARG A 29 -6.81 -12.42 5.28
CA ARG A 29 -7.03 -12.04 3.88
C ARG A 29 -8.44 -11.48 3.70
N PRO A 30 -8.60 -10.38 2.94
CA PRO A 30 -9.93 -9.88 2.63
C PRO A 30 -10.65 -10.84 1.68
N PRO A 31 -11.99 -10.82 1.66
CA PRO A 31 -12.78 -11.66 0.75
C PRO A 31 -12.72 -11.20 -0.73
N MET A 32 -12.14 -10.02 -0.99
CA MET A 32 -12.01 -9.41 -2.32
C MET A 32 -10.82 -8.45 -2.36
N ASP A 33 -10.41 -8.06 -3.55
CA ASP A 33 -9.37 -7.05 -3.74
C ASP A 33 -9.83 -5.68 -3.22
N LEU A 34 -8.97 -5.06 -2.42
CA LEU A 34 -9.21 -3.77 -1.79
C LEU A 34 -8.18 -2.76 -2.25
N ASN A 35 -8.63 -1.53 -2.42
CA ASN A 35 -7.80 -0.44 -2.86
C ASN A 35 -7.95 0.80 -1.96
N PHE A 36 -6.84 1.33 -1.48
CA PHE A 36 -6.80 2.49 -0.59
C PHE A 36 -5.91 3.58 -1.17
N SER A 37 -6.33 4.83 -1.02
CA SER A 37 -5.52 5.98 -1.41
C SER A 37 -4.55 6.36 -0.30
N TYR A 38 -3.29 6.53 -0.66
CA TYR A 38 -2.30 7.17 0.20
C TYR A 38 -2.04 8.59 -0.33
N GLY A 39 -2.52 9.57 0.43
CA GLY A 39 -2.26 10.98 0.18
C GLY A 39 -0.78 11.28 0.41
N GLY A 40 -0.05 11.46 -0.68
CA GLY A 40 1.34 11.88 -0.64
C GLY A 40 1.51 13.27 -0.02
N ARG A 41 2.70 13.57 0.49
CA ARG A 41 3.02 14.89 1.06
C ARG A 41 3.26 15.89 -0.08
N ASP A 42 2.61 17.05 0.01
CA ASP A 42 2.86 18.21 -0.89
C ASP A 42 2.76 17.88 -2.39
N GLY A 43 1.84 16.97 -2.78
CA GLY A 43 1.60 16.57 -4.16
C GLY A 43 2.56 15.51 -4.72
N ALA A 44 3.59 15.13 -3.97
CA ALA A 44 4.53 14.05 -4.32
C ALA A 44 4.22 12.76 -3.56
N ASN A 45 4.66 11.60 -4.06
CA ASN A 45 4.51 10.31 -3.39
C ASN A 45 3.07 9.87 -3.14
N GLN A 46 2.13 10.27 -3.98
CA GLN A 46 0.79 9.68 -4.00
C GLN A 46 0.91 8.20 -4.36
N LYS A 47 0.14 7.35 -3.68
CA LYS A 47 0.16 5.91 -3.90
C LYS A 47 -1.22 5.34 -3.85
N THR A 48 -1.36 4.24 -4.56
CA THR A 48 -2.49 3.34 -4.47
C THR A 48 -2.02 2.10 -3.71
N ILE A 49 -2.68 1.77 -2.60
CA ILE A 49 -2.34 0.65 -1.73
C ILE A 49 -3.34 -0.47 -2.01
N ASN A 50 -2.85 -1.62 -2.45
CA ASN A 50 -3.67 -2.77 -2.78
C ASN A 50 -3.48 -3.86 -1.73
N ILE A 51 -4.60 -4.41 -1.26
CA ILE A 51 -4.64 -5.67 -0.51
C ILE A 51 -5.47 -6.64 -1.32
N HIS A 52 -4.83 -7.65 -1.90
CA HIS A 52 -5.48 -8.62 -2.75
C HIS A 52 -6.14 -9.74 -1.93
N ALA A 53 -7.16 -10.37 -2.50
CA ALA A 53 -7.87 -11.49 -1.88
C ALA A 53 -6.96 -12.70 -1.61
N ASP A 54 -5.89 -12.88 -2.39
CA ASP A 54 -4.86 -13.90 -2.17
C ASP A 54 -3.91 -13.55 -1.00
N GLY A 55 -4.09 -12.38 -0.39
CA GLY A 55 -3.31 -11.86 0.72
C GLY A 55 -2.08 -11.06 0.30
N THR A 56 -1.72 -11.01 -0.99
CA THR A 56 -0.61 -10.16 -1.44
C THR A 56 -0.94 -8.69 -1.21
N MET A 57 0.04 -7.94 -0.72
CA MET A 57 -0.10 -6.51 -0.42
C MET A 57 0.92 -5.73 -1.21
N THR A 58 0.45 -4.76 -1.99
CA THR A 58 1.30 -3.95 -2.86
C THR A 58 0.97 -2.46 -2.72
N TYR A 59 1.87 -1.62 -3.22
CA TYR A 59 1.54 -0.25 -3.54
C TYR A 59 2.05 0.10 -4.93
N SER A 60 1.37 1.02 -5.60
CA SER A 60 1.84 1.64 -6.83
C SER A 60 1.96 3.15 -6.65
N ASN A 61 3.10 3.70 -7.03
CA ASN A 61 3.29 5.14 -7.11
C ASN A 61 2.35 5.74 -8.15
N GLN A 62 1.82 6.94 -7.90
CA GLN A 62 0.88 7.62 -8.80
C GLN A 62 1.51 8.91 -9.34
N GLY A 63 1.80 8.93 -10.64
CA GLY A 63 2.26 10.10 -11.40
C GLY A 63 3.53 10.79 -10.88
N GLY A 64 3.89 11.91 -11.51
CA GLY A 64 4.87 12.88 -11.00
C GLY A 64 6.27 12.38 -10.57
N THR A 65 7.00 13.28 -9.91
CA THR A 65 8.28 12.97 -9.26
C THR A 65 8.05 12.18 -7.98
N GLN A 66 8.75 11.06 -7.84
CA GLN A 66 8.66 10.18 -6.67
C GLN A 66 9.95 10.27 -5.85
N GLY A 67 9.79 10.31 -4.53
CA GLY A 67 10.88 10.17 -3.57
C GLY A 67 11.00 8.73 -3.07
N THR A 68 12.12 8.45 -2.41
CA THR A 68 12.44 7.13 -1.83
C THR A 68 12.22 7.07 -0.32
N SER A 69 11.58 8.09 0.25
CA SER A 69 11.34 8.18 1.69
C SER A 69 10.51 7.02 2.22
N SER A 70 10.71 6.69 3.50
CA SER A 70 9.81 5.82 4.25
C SER A 70 8.41 6.45 4.34
N PHE A 71 7.40 5.61 4.44
CA PHE A 71 6.02 6.05 4.65
C PHE A 71 5.27 5.03 5.49
N GLY A 72 4.17 5.45 6.11
CA GLY A 72 3.34 4.56 6.90
C GLY A 72 1.87 4.94 6.85
N LEU A 73 1.01 3.96 7.08
CA LEU A 73 -0.44 4.12 7.07
C LEU A 73 -1.12 3.06 7.93
N THR A 74 -2.40 3.31 8.22
CA THR A 74 -3.29 2.34 8.86
C THR A 74 -4.50 2.14 7.96
N VAL A 75 -4.86 0.88 7.73
CA VAL A 75 -6.05 0.50 6.96
C VAL A 75 -6.87 -0.50 7.75
N SER A 76 -8.19 -0.42 7.64
CA SER A 76 -9.11 -1.36 8.27
C SER A 76 -10.08 -1.92 7.23
N TYR A 77 -10.34 -3.22 7.29
CA TYR A 77 -11.23 -3.89 6.35
C TYR A 77 -11.96 -5.08 7.00
N ALA A 78 -13.02 -5.54 6.33
CA ALA A 78 -13.75 -6.73 6.72
C ALA A 78 -13.01 -7.98 6.23
N VAL A 79 -12.98 -8.99 7.11
CA VAL A 79 -12.59 -10.37 6.80
C VAL A 79 -13.79 -11.25 7.06
#